data_AF-A0A0W0Z631-F1
#
_entry.id   AF-A0A0W0Z631-F1
#
_cell.length_a   1.000
_cell.length_b   1.000
_cell.length_c   1.000
_cell.angle_alpha   90.00
_cell.angle_beta   90.00
_cell.angle_gamma   90.00
#
_symmetry.space_group_name_H-M   'P 1'
#
loop_
_entity.id
_entity.type
_entity.pdbx_description
1 polymer ?
#
loop_
_entity_poly.entity_id
_entity_poly.type
_entity_poly.pdbx_seq_one_letter_code
_entity_poly.pdbx_strand_id
1 'polypeptide(L)'
;MAYDKAMPRAVIRIQERVGIPQWTAHDLRRTFATQLGETLNVDPVVIEKCLGHKMPKIMATYNKNEMLPQRKEALEKWSDLINNLVRL
;
A
#
# COMPACT_ATOMS: atom_id res chain seq x y z
N MET A 1 -24.24 -2.79 -6.78
CA MET A 1 -23.01 -3.25 -6.11
C MET A 1 -23.07 -2.75 -4.67
N ALA A 2 -23.36 -3.62 -3.70
CA ALA A 2 -23.53 -3.21 -2.32
C ALA A 2 -22.20 -2.62 -1.79
N TYR A 3 -22.25 -1.36 -1.33
CA TYR A 3 -21.13 -0.73 -0.65
C TYR A 3 -20.89 -1.51 0.66
N ASP A 4 -19.84 -2.31 0.69
CA ASP A 4 -19.53 -3.15 1.84
C ASP A 4 -19.15 -2.26 3.05
N LYS A 5 -20.09 -2.15 3.99
CA LYS A 5 -19.95 -1.34 5.21
C LYS A 5 -19.01 -2.00 6.23
N ALA A 6 -18.50 -3.20 5.99
CA ALA A 6 -17.61 -3.89 6.92
C ALA A 6 -16.28 -3.13 7.12
N MET A 7 -15.68 -2.62 6.03
CA MET A 7 -14.39 -1.94 6.09
C MET A 7 -14.43 -0.61 6.84
N PRO A 8 -15.38 0.30 6.57
CA PRO A 8 -15.54 1.52 7.37
C PRO A 8 -15.76 1.23 8.87
N ARG A 9 -16.58 0.23 9.20
CA ARG A 9 -16.83 -0.16 10.61
C ARG A 9 -15.57 -0.64 11.32
N ALA A 10 -14.74 -1.44 10.64
CA ALA A 10 -13.48 -1.91 11.19
C ALA A 10 -12.51 -0.75 11.47
N VAL A 11 -12.40 0.20 10.54
CA VAL A 11 -11.57 1.40 10.68
C VAL A 11 -12.03 2.25 11.86
N ILE A 12 -13.34 2.53 11.99
CA ILE A 12 -13.91 3.30 13.11
C ILE A 12 -13.53 2.67 14.46
N ARG A 13 -13.74 1.37 14.61
CA ARG A 13 -13.41 0.66 15.86
C ARG A 13 -11.92 0.72 16.21
N ILE A 14 -11.03 0.72 15.22
CA ILE A 14 -9.59 0.85 15.46
C ILE A 14 -9.27 2.29 15.88
N GLN A 15 -9.84 3.29 15.21
CA GLN A 15 -9.64 4.71 15.53
C GLN A 15 -9.96 5.04 16.98
N GLU A 16 -11.10 4.56 17.49
CA GLU A 16 -11.49 4.73 18.89
C GLU A 16 -10.45 4.16 19.87
N ARG A 17 -9.69 3.14 19.47
CA ARG A 17 -8.68 2.48 20.32
C ARG A 17 -7.32 3.16 20.30
N VAL A 18 -6.89 3.67 19.15
CA VAL A 18 -5.50 4.17 18.97
C VAL A 18 -5.32 5.64 19.35
N GLY A 19 -6.40 6.41 19.47
CA GLY A 19 -6.33 7.81 19.94
C GLY A 19 -5.58 8.77 19.01
N ILE A 20 -5.43 8.43 17.73
CA ILE A 20 -4.78 9.29 16.71
C ILE A 20 -5.84 10.09 15.91
N PRO A 21 -5.43 11.13 15.15
CA PRO A 21 -6.36 11.86 14.28
C PRO A 21 -7.14 10.96 13.33
N GLN A 22 -8.31 11.41 12.89
CA GLN A 22 -9.18 10.68 11.97
C GLN A 22 -8.45 10.27 10.68
N TRP A 23 -8.68 9.02 10.24
CA TRP A 23 -8.09 8.45 9.03
C TRP A 23 -9.10 7.55 8.29
N THR A 24 -8.70 6.96 7.18
CA THR A 24 -9.53 6.07 6.37
C THR A 24 -8.69 4.91 5.83
N ALA A 25 -9.32 3.86 5.30
CA ALA A 25 -8.57 2.79 4.61
C ALA A 25 -7.70 3.33 3.45
N HIS A 26 -8.07 4.46 2.85
CA HIS A 26 -7.25 5.11 1.83
C HIS A 26 -5.94 5.67 2.40
N ASP A 27 -5.94 6.16 3.64
CA ASP A 27 -4.72 6.62 4.31
C ASP A 27 -3.70 5.49 4.48
N LEU A 28 -4.15 4.29 4.85
CA LEU A 28 -3.27 3.11 4.92
C LEU A 28 -2.61 2.81 3.57
N ARG A 29 -3.35 2.97 2.47
CA ARG A 29 -2.81 2.80 1.12
C ARG A 29 -1.79 3.88 0.75
N ARG A 30 -2.01 5.13 1.18
CA ARG A 30 -1.04 6.23 1.02
C ARG A 30 0.22 5.97 1.83
N THR A 31 0.07 5.58 3.10
CA THR A 31 1.18 5.19 3.97
C THR A 31 2.00 4.06 3.36
N PHE A 32 1.36 3.02 2.83
CA PHE A 32 2.05 1.94 2.11
C PHE A 32 2.92 2.46 0.96
N ALA A 33 2.38 3.30 0.08
CA ALA A 33 3.11 3.85 -1.05
C ALA A 33 4.30 4.71 -0.61
N THR A 34 4.08 5.61 0.36
CA THR A 34 5.12 6.47 0.94
C THR A 34 6.24 5.64 1.55
N GLN A 35 5.93 4.65 2.37
CA GLN A 35 6.94 3.83 3.03
C GLN A 35 7.73 2.92 2.06
N LEU A 36 7.07 2.38 1.04
CA LEU A 36 7.77 1.64 -0.02
C LEU A 36 8.84 2.52 -0.69
N GLY A 37 8.51 3.78 -0.99
CA GLY A 37 9.43 4.72 -1.63
C GLY A 37 10.51 5.25 -0.69
N GLU A 38 10.10 5.86 0.42
CA GLU A 38 10.99 6.62 1.31
C GLU A 38 11.83 5.72 2.22
N THR A 39 11.27 4.62 2.72
CA THR A 39 11.92 3.77 3.71
C THR A 39 12.58 2.54 3.07
N LEU A 40 11.90 1.93 2.11
CA LEU A 40 12.34 0.68 1.49
C LEU A 40 13.04 0.87 0.14
N ASN A 41 13.10 2.11 -0.36
CA ASN A 41 13.75 2.50 -1.62
C ASN A 41 13.27 1.66 -2.83
N VAL A 42 11.97 1.36 -2.88
CA VAL A 42 11.36 0.62 -3.98
C VAL A 42 11.13 1.54 -5.18
N ASP A 43 11.42 1.04 -6.38
CA ASP A 43 11.21 1.79 -7.63
C ASP A 43 9.76 2.26 -7.79
N PRO A 44 9.51 3.54 -8.16
CA PRO A 44 8.16 4.08 -8.29
C PRO A 44 7.24 3.28 -9.21
N VAL A 45 7.76 2.69 -10.28
CA VAL A 45 6.95 1.88 -11.21
C VAL A 45 6.48 0.60 -10.54
N VAL A 46 7.32 -0.01 -9.70
CA VAL A 46 6.94 -1.18 -8.89
C VAL A 46 5.86 -0.79 -7.88
N ILE A 47 5.98 0.37 -7.24
CA ILE A 47 4.97 0.89 -6.30
C ILE A 47 3.61 1.06 -7.01
N GLU A 48 3.59 1.72 -8.18
CA GLU A 48 2.37 1.90 -8.97
C GLU A 48 1.72 0.56 -9.36
N LYS A 49 2.54 -0.43 -9.72
CA LYS A 49 2.07 -1.80 -10.02
C LYS A 49 1.56 -2.53 -8.77
N CYS A 50 2.18 -2.37 -7.60
CA CYS A 50 1.66 -2.88 -6.32
C CYS A 50 0.32 -2.25 -5.97
N LEU A 51 0.16 -0.95 -6.25
CA LEU A 51 -1.08 -0.23 -6.08
C LEU A 51 -2.16 -0.66 -7.10
N GLY A 52 -1.79 -1.30 -8.20
CA GLY A 52 -2.74 -1.65 -9.27
C GLY A 52 -3.21 -0.42 -10.07
N HIS A 53 -2.41 0.63 -10.08
CA HIS A 53 -2.69 1.82 -10.88
C HIS A 53 -2.48 1.54 -12.38
N LYS A 54 -3.23 2.28 -13.20
CA LYS A 54 -2.96 2.31 -14.64
C LYS A 54 -1.77 3.21 -14.90
N MET A 55 -0.74 2.66 -15.54
CA MET A 55 0.44 3.44 -15.92
C MET A 55 0.08 4.53 -16.94
N PRO A 56 0.75 5.69 -16.90
CA PRO A 56 0.60 6.72 -17.93
C PRO A 56 0.83 6.15 -19.35
N LYS A 57 0.12 6.68 -20.35
CA LYS A 57 0.04 6.10 -21.72
C LYS A 57 1.40 5.75 -22.34
N ILE A 58 2.40 6.62 -22.18
CA ILE A 58 3.76 6.38 -22.71
C ILE A 58 4.40 5.19 -21.99
N MET A 59 4.38 5.20 -20.65
CA MET A 59 4.90 4.09 -19.85
C MET A 59 4.17 2.78 -20.12
N ALA A 60 2.84 2.80 -20.28
CA ALA A 60 2.04 1.61 -20.59
C ALA A 60 2.36 1.01 -21.97
N THR A 61 2.79 1.84 -22.92
CA THR A 61 3.19 1.39 -24.26
C THR A 61 4.45 0.53 -24.20
N TYR A 62 5.44 0.97 -23.43
CA TYR A 62 6.77 0.34 -23.38
C TYR A 62 6.92 -0.67 -22.24
N ASN A 63 6.36 -0.39 -21.06
CA ASN A 63 6.46 -1.26 -19.90
C ASN A 63 5.24 -2.19 -19.82
N LYS A 64 5.32 -3.29 -20.59
CA LYS A 64 4.35 -4.38 -20.57
C LYS A 64 4.62 -5.41 -19.48
N ASN A 65 5.74 -5.27 -18.75
CA ASN A 65 6.09 -6.22 -17.71
C ASN A 65 5.20 -5.98 -16.49
N GLU A 66 4.65 -7.06 -15.94
CA GLU A 66 3.86 -7.02 -14.70
C GLU A 66 4.72 -6.87 -13.45
N MET A 67 6.04 -7.02 -13.59
CA MET A 67 7.05 -6.87 -12.54
C MET A 67 6.74 -7.75 -11.32
N LEU A 68 6.18 -8.95 -11.55
CA LEU A 68 5.75 -9.84 -10.47
C LEU A 68 6.88 -10.19 -9.48
N PRO A 69 8.13 -10.47 -9.92
CA PRO A 69 9.23 -10.70 -8.98
C PRO A 69 9.54 -9.48 -8.10
N GLN A 70 9.59 -8.28 -8.69
CA GLN A 70 9.87 -7.03 -7.97
C GLN A 70 8.73 -6.65 -7.02
N ARG A 71 7.48 -6.86 -7.44
CA ARG A 71 6.29 -6.65 -6.59
C ARG A 71 6.31 -7.60 -5.40
N LYS A 72 6.67 -8.86 -5.61
CA LYS A 72 6.84 -9.84 -4.54
C LYS A 72 7.88 -9.35 -3.53
N GLU A 73 9.08 -8.99 -4.01
CA GLU A 73 10.16 -8.49 -3.14
C GLU A 73 9.73 -7.24 -2.34
N ALA A 74 9.05 -6.28 -2.99
CA ALA A 74 8.55 -5.08 -2.32
C ALA A 74 7.53 -5.41 -1.22
N LEU A 75 6.62 -6.36 -1.48
CA LEU A 75 5.61 -6.79 -0.50
C LEU A 75 6.23 -7.59 0.65
N GLU A 76 7.26 -8.39 0.39
CA GLU A 76 8.02 -9.09 1.43
C GLU A 76 8.74 -8.09 2.35
N LYS A 77 9.44 -7.09 1.80
CA LYS A 77 10.07 -6.01 2.58
C LYS A 77 9.06 -5.24 3.43
N TRP A 78 7.87 -4.96 2.89
CA TRP A 78 6.80 -4.30 3.62
C TRP A 78 6.28 -5.15 4.79
N SER A 79 6.10 -6.45 4.56
CA SER A 79 5.73 -7.41 5.60
C SER A 79 6.76 -7.42 6.74
N ASP A 80 8.04 -7.49 6.40
CA ASP A 80 9.13 -7.49 7.39
C ASP A 80 9.17 -6.19 8.20
N LEU A 81 8.98 -5.03 7.55
CA LEU A 81 8.90 -3.74 8.23
C LEU A 81 7.76 -3.71 9.27
N ILE A 82 6.55 -4.14 8.89
CA ILE A 82 5.41 -4.19 9.83
C ILE A 82 5.70 -5.17 10.97
N ASN A 83 6.21 -6.36 10.66
CA ASN A 83 6.53 -7.37 11.68
C ASN A 83 7.53 -6.83 12.70
N ASN A 84 8.53 -6.07 12.26
CA ASN A 84 9.51 -5.46 13.15
C ASN A 84 8.90 -4.35 14.02
N LEU A 85 7.93 -3.57 13.51
CA LEU A 85 7.24 -2.54 14.29
C LEU A 85 6.32 -3.11 15.38
N VAL A 86 5.70 -4.27 15.12
CA VAL A 86 4.71 -4.88 16.04
C VAL A 86 5.36 -5.81 17.06
N ARG A 87 6.60 -6.25 16.82
CA ARG A 87 7.36 -7.10 17.75
C ARG A 87 8.16 -6.32 18.80
N LEU A 88 8.13 -4.99 18.76
CA LEU A 88 8.64 -4.11 19.81
C LEU A 88 7.63 -4.02 20.96
#